data_AF-A0A8T6A458-F1
#
_entry.id   AF-A0A8T6A458-F1
#
_cell.length_a   1.000
_cell.length_b   1.000
_cell.length_c   1.000
_cell.angle_alpha   90.00
_cell.angle_beta   90.00
_cell.angle_gamma   90.00
#
_symmetry.space_group_name_H-M   'P 1'
#
loop_
_entity.id
_entity.type
_entity.pdbx_description
1 polymer ?
#
loop_
_entity_poly.entity_id
_entity_poly.type
_entity_poly.pdbx_seq_one_letter_code
_entity_poly.pdbx_strand_id
1 'polypeptide(L)' 'MLFIETEIFTEDVQKLLTDDEFSRFQFFLALNPDYGEVIPETGGLRKVRWVSG' A
#
# COMPACT_ATOMS: atom_id res chain seq x y z
N MET A 1 -1.95 -1.70 13.76
CA MET A 1 -2.71 -1.10 12.64
C MET A 1 -3.38 -2.23 11.87
N LEU A 2 -4.62 -2.03 11.41
CA LEU A 2 -5.36 -3.03 10.65
C LEU A 2 -5.25 -2.69 9.16
N PHE A 3 -4.80 -3.64 8.34
CA PHE A 3 -4.86 -3.56 6.88
C PHE A 3 -6.05 -4.38 6.40
N ILE A 4 -6.87 -3.78 5.52
CA ILE A 4 -8.00 -4.44 4.87
C ILE A 4 -7.72 -4.38 3.39
N GLU A 5 -7.69 -5.54 2.75
CA GLU A 5 -7.36 -5.67 1.33
C GLU A 5 -8.62 -5.89 0.50
N THR A 6 -8.66 -5.31 -0.68
CA THR A 6 -9.63 -5.67 -1.72
C THR A 6 -9.07 -6.83 -2.54
N GLU A 7 -9.95 -7.61 -3.17
CA GLU A 7 -9.53 -8.77 -3.96
C GLU A 7 -8.51 -8.42 -5.06
N ILE A 8 -8.73 -7.31 -5.76
CA ILE A 8 -7.82 -6.81 -6.81
C ILE A 8 -6.45 -6.46 -6.21
N PHE A 9 -6.42 -5.84 -5.02
CA PHE A 9 -5.15 -5.50 -4.38
C PHE A 9 -4.36 -6.75 -4.00
N THR A 10 -5.01 -7.74 -3.38
CA THR A 10 -4.37 -9.00 -2.98
C THR A 10 -3.82 -9.77 -4.19
N GLU A 11 -4.58 -9.82 -5.29
CA GLU A 11 -4.13 -10.49 -6.51
C GLU A 11 -2.88 -9.82 -7.12
N ASP A 12 -2.86 -8.50 -7.20
CA ASP A 12 -1.77 -7.76 -7.85
C ASP A 12 -0.53 -7.64 -6.96
N VAL A 13 -0.71 -7.43 -5.65
CA VAL A 13 0.43 -7.25 -4.74
C VAL A 13 1.30 -8.50 -4.65
N GLN A 14 0.70 -9.69 -4.71
CA GLN A 14 1.41 -10.97 -4.73
C GLN A 14 2.25 -11.18 -6.01
N LYS A 15 1.89 -10.52 -7.11
CA LYS A 15 2.64 -10.55 -8.37
C LYS A 15 3.74 -9.50 -8.42
N LEU A 16 3.60 -8.42 -7.64
CA LEU A 16 4.46 -7.24 -7.68
C LEU A 16 5.49 -7.21 -6.55
N LEU A 17 5.18 -7.76 -5.37
CA LEU A 17 6.02 -7.75 -4.19
C LEU A 17 6.17 -9.16 -3.63
N THR A 18 7.37 -9.47 -3.16
CA THR A 18 7.60 -10.62 -2.28
C THR A 18 6.96 -10.39 -0.90
N ASP A 19 6.73 -11.47 -0.15
CA ASP A 19 6.15 -11.40 1.20
C ASP A 19 6.96 -10.46 2.13
N ASP A 20 8.29 -10.45 2.00
CA ASP A 20 9.19 -9.59 2.78
C ASP A 20 9.08 -8.11 2.38
N GLU A 21 8.94 -7.81 1.09
CA GLU A 21 8.73 -6.44 0.61
C GLU A 21 7.35 -5.93 1.00
N PHE A 22 6.32 -6.77 0.90
CA PHE A 22 4.97 -6.43 1.30
C PHE A 22 4.89 -6.19 2.81
N SER A 23 5.54 -7.01 3.62
CA SER A 23 5.65 -6.82 5.08
C SER A 23 6.32 -5.49 5.42
N ARG A 24 7.40 -5.12 4.70
CA ARG A 24 8.07 -3.82 4.87
C ARG A 24 7.17 -2.66 4.47
N PHE A 25 6.41 -2.80 3.39
CA PHE A 25 5.46 -1.81 2.94
C PHE A 25 4.35 -1.57 3.98
N GLN A 26 3.74 -2.64 4.51
CA GLN A 26 2.75 -2.55 5.57
C GLN A 26 3.31 -1.90 6.84
N PHE A 27 4.52 -2.28 7.26
CA PHE A 27 5.16 -1.68 8.43
C PHE A 27 5.42 -0.18 8.24
N PHE A 28 5.90 0.21 7.06
CA PHE A 28 6.11 1.61 6.72
C PHE A 28 4.81 2.44 6.78
N LEU A 29 3.71 1.93 6.20
CA LEU A 29 2.41 2.59 6.25
C LEU A 29 1.82 2.62 7.66
N ALA A 30 2.11 1.61 8.48
CA ALA A 30 1.68 1.59 9.87
C ALA A 30 2.29 2.71 10.71
N LEU A 31 3.53 3.12 10.36
CA LEU A 31 4.22 4.24 11.00
C LEU A 31 3.89 5.60 10.35
N ASN A 32 3.53 5.61 9.06
CA ASN A 32 3.29 6.82 8.27
C ASN A 32 1.93 6.75 7.55
N PRO A 33 0.80 6.80 8.28
CA PRO A 33 -0.53 6.58 7.73
C PRO A 33 -1.00 7.65 6.73
N ASP A 34 -0.39 8.83 6.75
CA ASP A 34 -0.66 9.95 5.85
C ASP A 34 0.34 10.06 4.69
N TYR A 35 1.23 9.08 4.53
CA TYR A 35 2.19 9.06 3.42
C TYR A 35 1.49 8.86 2.06
N GLY A 36 2.08 9.45 1.03
CA GLY A 36 1.59 9.39 -0.35
C GLY A 36 0.77 10.61 -0.74
N GLU A 37 0.69 10.81 -2.06
CA GLU A 37 -0.02 11.93 -2.65
C GLU A 37 -1.52 11.71 -2.56
N VAL A 38 -2.27 12.71 -2.08
CA VAL A 38 -3.73 12.67 -2.09
C VAL A 38 -4.20 12.70 -3.54
N ILE A 39 -5.07 11.77 -3.91
CA ILE A 39 -5.70 11.75 -5.23
C ILE A 39 -6.94 12.68 -5.14
N PRO A 40 -6.99 13.79 -5.88
CA PRO A 40 -8.13 14.70 -5.86
C PRO A 40 -9.45 13.99 -6.20
N GLU A 41 -10.57 14.50 -5.68
CA GLU A 41 -11.93 14.03 -5.99
C GLU A 41 -12.23 12.57 -5.57
N THR A 42 -11.37 11.91 -4.79
CA THR A 42 -11.57 10.53 -4.32
C THR A 42 -12.07 10.41 -2.88
N GLY A 43 -12.31 11.54 -2.21
CA GLY A 43 -12.68 11.55 -0.79
C GLY A 43 -11.53 11.18 0.16
N GLY A 44 -10.28 11.24 -0.30
CA GLY A 44 -9.09 11.10 0.57
C GLY A 44 -8.21 9.88 0.28
N LEU A 45 -8.37 9.20 -0.86
CA LEU A 45 -7.43 8.15 -1.26
C LEU A 45 -6.03 8.73 -1.47
N ARG A 46 -5.01 7.93 -1.15
CA ARG A 46 -3.61 8.28 -1.29
C ARG A 46 -2.89 7.30 -2.19
N LYS A 47 -1.99 7.81 -3.03
CA LYS A 47 -1.11 7.02 -3.90
C LYS A 47 0.29 6.97 -3.31
N VAL A 48 0.76 5.77 -3.02
CA VAL A 48 2.11 5.52 -2.54
C VAL A 48 2.94 4.90 -3.65
N ARG A 49 4.11 5.48 -3.93
CA ARG A 49 5.10 4.86 -4.82
C ARG A 49 6.06 4.05 -3.96
N TRP A 50 6.08 2.75 -4.20
CA TRP A 50 6.97 1.80 -3.52
C TRP A 50 7.95 1.20 -4.53
N VAL A 51 9.17 0.94 -4.08
CA VAL A 51 10.16 0.24 -4.89
C VAL A 51 9.95 -1.26 -4.76
N SER A 52 9.92 -1.96 -5.89
CA SER A 52 9.80 -3.42 -5.99
C SER A 52 10.97 -3.96 -6.80
N GLY A 53 11.53 -5.11 -6.40
CA GLY A 53 12.58 -5.81 -7.17
C GLY A 53 13.75 -6.28 -6.34
#